data_AF-A0A957BTA0-F1
#
_entry.id   AF-A0A957BTA0-F1
#
_cell.length_a   1.000
_cell.length_b   1.000
_cell.length_c   1.000
_cell.angle_alpha   90.00
_cell.angle_beta   90.00
_cell.angle_gamma   90.00
#
_symmetry.space_group_name_H-M   'P 1'
#
loop_
_entity.id
_entity.type
_entity.pdbx_description
1 polymer ?
#
loop_
_entity_poly.entity_id
_entity_poly.type
_entity_poly.pdbx_seq_one_letter_code
_entity_poly.pdbx_strand_id
1 'polypeptide(L)'
;MIRPGLSRAIPMGILGFLLGALIVIILRGLQGLTPLWDTGVGVVPATFLAAGFFVWGIGGFDPRMSVHGEAAEHAEEPEGEPKPMQLLGSSVWQLTTILLVFMIVIGFVAWLPGGPRLTVTDNALASPVQVGFFELALGDQIIPVSELVVFIIFIIVMMISLLLAAGALGAVFFNLSRGIANATVASQTTMER
;
A
#
# COMPACT_ATOMS: atom_id res chain seq x y z
N MET A 1 16.47 19.49 -16.77
CA MET A 1 16.73 18.08 -16.37
C MET A 1 15.65 17.68 -15.38
N ILE A 2 14.78 16.74 -15.74
CA ILE A 2 13.67 16.29 -14.88
C ILE A 2 14.28 15.39 -13.80
N ARG A 3 14.27 15.86 -12.55
CA ARG A 3 14.66 15.03 -11.41
C ARG A 3 13.67 13.87 -11.28
N PRO A 4 14.14 12.63 -11.01
CA PRO A 4 13.26 11.54 -10.60
C PRO A 4 12.37 12.03 -9.45
N GLY A 5 11.08 11.72 -9.52
CA GLY A 5 10.11 12.31 -8.62
C GLY A 5 8.72 11.75 -8.85
N LEU A 6 7.74 12.32 -8.15
CA LEU A 6 6.37 11.81 -8.09
C LEU A 6 5.70 11.70 -9.47
N SER A 7 6.08 12.56 -10.43
CA SER A 7 5.60 12.52 -11.82
C SER A 7 6.03 11.28 -12.61
N ARG A 8 7.16 10.66 -12.25
CA ARG A 8 7.64 9.39 -12.82
C ARG A 8 7.23 8.18 -11.97
N ALA A 9 7.09 8.37 -10.66
CA ALA A 9 6.71 7.33 -9.71
C ALA A 9 5.34 6.72 -9.99
N ILE A 10 4.33 7.57 -10.22
CA ILE A 10 2.95 7.14 -10.47
C ILE A 10 2.85 6.27 -11.74
N PRO A 11 3.31 6.72 -12.93
CA PRO A 11 3.22 5.88 -14.13
C PRO A 11 4.07 4.61 -14.02
N MET A 12 5.22 4.65 -13.34
CA MET A 12 6.02 3.45 -13.12
C MET A 12 5.31 2.45 -12.18
N GLY A 13 4.66 2.92 -11.12
CA GLY A 13 3.87 2.06 -10.24
C GLY A 13 2.72 1.36 -10.99
N ILE A 14 2.04 2.09 -11.89
CA ILE A 14 1.00 1.52 -12.77
C ILE A 14 1.60 0.44 -13.69
N LEU A 15 2.77 0.71 -14.30
CA LEU A 15 3.46 -0.28 -15.13
C LEU A 15 3.89 -1.51 -14.33
N GLY A 16 4.38 -1.33 -13.09
CA GLY A 16 4.70 -2.44 -12.19
C GLY A 16 3.47 -3.28 -11.84
N PHE A 17 2.33 -2.64 -11.62
CA PHE A 17 1.06 -3.34 -11.39
C PHE A 17 0.64 -4.17 -12.60
N LEU A 18 0.65 -3.58 -13.81
CA LEU A 18 0.28 -4.27 -15.04
C LEU A 18 1.23 -5.43 -15.35
N LEU A 19 2.54 -5.25 -15.12
CA LEU A 19 3.53 -6.30 -15.28
C LEU A 19 3.29 -7.44 -14.30
N GLY A 20 3.04 -7.14 -13.02
CA GLY A 20 2.74 -8.16 -12.03
C GLY A 20 1.44 -8.91 -12.32
N ALA A 21 0.42 -8.22 -12.82
CA ALA A 21 -0.81 -8.85 -13.27
C ALA A 21 -0.55 -9.79 -14.47
N LEU A 22 0.22 -9.35 -15.45
CA LEU A 22 0.61 -10.17 -16.61
C LEU A 22 1.40 -11.40 -16.21
N ILE A 23 2.34 -11.27 -15.25
CA ILE A 23 3.12 -12.39 -14.72
C ILE A 23 2.21 -13.45 -14.11
N VAL A 24 1.21 -13.05 -13.31
CA VAL A 24 0.26 -13.98 -12.71
C VAL A 24 -0.53 -14.72 -13.79
N ILE A 25 -1.00 -14.02 -14.81
CA ILE A 25 -1.75 -14.62 -15.92
C ILE A 25 -0.89 -15.65 -16.65
N ILE A 26 0.36 -15.33 -16.96
CA ILE A 26 1.29 -16.24 -17.64
C ILE A 26 1.56 -17.47 -16.76
N LEU A 27 1.89 -17.28 -15.49
CA LEU A 27 2.20 -18.38 -14.57
C LEU A 27 1.00 -19.31 -14.37
N ARG A 28 -0.21 -18.75 -14.15
CA ARG A 28 -1.43 -19.55 -14.03
C ARG A 28 -1.79 -20.28 -15.31
N GLY A 29 -1.57 -19.63 -16.47
CA GLY A 29 -1.73 -20.26 -17.78
C GLY A 29 -0.77 -21.43 -18.00
N LEU A 30 0.51 -21.27 -17.65
CA LEU A 30 1.50 -22.35 -17.71
C LEU A 30 1.22 -23.48 -16.71
N GLN A 31 0.56 -23.16 -15.59
CA GLN A 31 0.14 -24.14 -14.57
C GLN A 31 -1.20 -24.81 -14.89
N GLY A 32 -1.88 -24.46 -15.99
CA GLY A 32 -3.19 -25.00 -16.35
C GLY A 32 -4.29 -24.66 -15.35
N LEU A 33 -4.14 -23.58 -14.57
CA LEU A 33 -5.10 -23.17 -13.55
C LEU A 33 -6.21 -22.31 -14.17
N THR A 34 -7.47 -22.65 -13.85
CA THR A 34 -8.65 -21.85 -14.19
C THR A 34 -9.32 -21.33 -12.90
N PRO A 35 -9.70 -20.04 -12.83
CA PRO A 35 -9.55 -19.00 -13.84
C PRO A 35 -8.09 -18.52 -14.01
N LEU A 36 -7.74 -18.01 -15.20
CA LEU A 36 -6.40 -17.47 -15.49
C LEU A 36 -6.08 -16.22 -14.67
N TRP A 37 -7.12 -15.43 -14.36
CA TRP A 37 -7.04 -14.28 -13.47
C TRP A 37 -7.96 -14.50 -12.27
N ASP A 38 -7.40 -14.37 -11.08
CA ASP A 38 -8.12 -14.36 -9.82
C ASP A 38 -7.70 -13.09 -9.06
N THR A 39 -8.66 -12.29 -8.60
CA THR A 39 -8.36 -11.00 -7.96
C THR A 39 -7.56 -11.17 -6.67
N GLY A 40 -7.84 -12.20 -5.87
CA GLY A 40 -7.11 -12.44 -4.61
C GLY A 40 -5.66 -12.81 -4.86
N VAL A 41 -5.42 -13.72 -5.81
CA VAL A 41 -4.06 -14.18 -6.16
C VAL A 41 -3.31 -13.16 -7.02
N GLY A 42 -4.02 -12.38 -7.83
CA GLY A 42 -3.45 -11.42 -8.77
C GLY A 42 -3.04 -10.10 -8.11
N VAL A 43 -3.83 -9.60 -7.15
CA VAL A 43 -3.58 -8.29 -6.51
C VAL A 43 -2.32 -8.32 -5.64
N VAL A 44 -2.03 -9.41 -4.94
CA VAL A 44 -0.86 -9.51 -4.06
C VAL A 44 0.46 -9.28 -4.82
N PRO A 45 0.85 -10.11 -5.80
CA PRO A 45 2.07 -9.92 -6.56
C PRO A 45 2.04 -8.64 -7.43
N ALA A 46 0.89 -8.23 -7.97
CA ALA A 46 0.78 -6.99 -8.73
C ALA A 46 1.04 -5.74 -7.87
N THR A 47 0.55 -5.71 -6.62
CA THR A 47 0.81 -4.60 -5.69
C THR A 47 2.26 -4.58 -5.21
N PHE A 48 2.89 -5.73 -4.97
CA PHE A 48 4.33 -5.78 -4.66
C PHE A 48 5.20 -5.24 -5.81
N LEU A 49 4.91 -5.63 -7.05
CA LEU A 49 5.62 -5.10 -8.23
C LEU A 49 5.32 -3.62 -8.46
N ALA A 50 4.08 -3.17 -8.22
CA ALA A 50 3.73 -1.77 -8.25
C ALA A 50 4.55 -0.94 -7.25
N ALA A 51 4.67 -1.41 -6.01
CA ALA A 51 5.47 -0.76 -4.97
C ALA A 51 6.96 -0.68 -5.35
N GLY A 52 7.53 -1.79 -5.86
CA GLY A 52 8.92 -1.81 -6.32
C GLY A 52 9.19 -0.84 -7.48
N PHE A 53 8.34 -0.84 -8.50
CA PHE A 53 8.46 0.08 -9.63
C PHE A 53 8.16 1.53 -9.25
N PHE A 54 7.29 1.76 -8.26
CA PHE A 54 7.03 3.08 -7.71
C PHE A 54 8.27 3.65 -7.01
N VAL A 55 8.91 2.86 -6.12
CA VAL A 55 10.17 3.24 -5.44
C VAL A 55 11.29 3.48 -6.46
N TRP A 56 11.38 2.63 -7.48
CA TRP A 56 12.30 2.85 -8.60
C TRP A 56 11.96 4.12 -9.40
N GLY A 57 10.68 4.43 -9.61
CA GLY A 57 10.20 5.62 -10.31
C GLY A 57 10.45 6.92 -9.55
N ILE A 58 10.49 6.89 -8.22
CA ILE A 58 10.94 8.00 -7.35
C ILE A 58 12.47 8.20 -7.44
N GLY A 59 13.21 7.22 -7.97
CA GLY A 59 14.66 7.26 -7.98
C GLY A 59 15.27 6.82 -6.65
N GLY A 60 14.60 5.90 -5.93
CA GLY A 60 15.15 5.31 -4.69
C GLY A 60 16.48 4.56 -4.87
N PHE A 61 16.87 4.29 -6.11
CA PHE A 61 18.16 3.71 -6.49
C PHE A 61 19.07 4.69 -7.26
N ASP A 62 18.70 5.97 -7.34
CA ASP A 62 19.53 7.01 -7.93
C ASP A 62 20.45 7.61 -6.84
N PRO A 63 21.78 7.42 -6.93
CA PRO A 63 22.72 7.97 -5.95
C PRO A 63 22.62 9.50 -5.80
N ARG A 64 22.12 10.20 -6.83
CA ARG A 64 21.92 11.66 -6.85
C ARG A 64 20.78 12.13 -5.95
N MET A 65 19.99 11.21 -5.38
CA MET A 65 18.92 11.53 -4.42
C MET A 65 19.40 11.40 -2.96
N SER A 66 20.61 10.86 -2.71
CA SER A 66 21.20 10.62 -1.39
C SER A 66 22.26 11.67 -0.99
N VAL A 67 22.09 12.94 -1.39
CA VAL A 67 23.16 13.96 -1.30
C VAL A 67 22.97 14.96 -0.14
N HIS A 68 22.18 14.61 0.88
CA HIS A 68 22.04 15.45 2.08
C HIS A 68 22.27 14.66 3.37
N GLY A 69 23.55 14.47 3.67
CA GLY A 69 24.09 14.08 4.97
C GLY A 69 25.59 14.40 4.98
N GLU A 70 25.94 15.62 5.40
CA GLU A 70 27.29 16.10 5.75
C GLU A 70 28.49 15.54 4.94
N ALA A 71 28.60 15.91 3.66
CA ALA A 71 29.87 15.83 2.89
C ALA A 71 29.82 16.73 1.64
N ALA A 72 29.31 17.96 1.78
CA ALA A 72 29.30 18.94 0.69
C ALA A 72 30.60 19.79 0.63
N GLU A 73 31.70 19.25 1.14
CA GLU A 73 33.05 19.75 0.89
C GLU A 73 33.87 18.56 0.37
N HIS A 74 34.49 18.73 -0.80
CA HIS A 74 35.30 17.75 -1.54
C HIS A 74 34.55 16.76 -2.44
N ALA A 75 34.15 17.23 -3.61
CA ALA A 75 34.13 16.40 -4.81
C ALA A 75 34.88 17.14 -5.91
N GLU A 76 36.21 17.00 -5.91
CA GLU A 76 37.03 17.24 -7.09
C GLU A 76 36.47 16.38 -8.23
N GLU A 77 36.35 16.96 -9.42
CA GLU A 77 35.96 16.27 -10.65
C GLU A 77 36.99 15.18 -11.00
N PRO A 78 36.66 13.88 -10.98
CA PRO A 78 37.48 12.88 -11.63
C PRO A 78 37.00 12.72 -13.07
N GLU A 79 37.94 12.90 -13.99
CA GLU A 79 37.80 12.66 -15.41
C GLU A 79 37.05 11.35 -15.73
N GLY A 80 36.03 11.45 -16.58
CA GLY A 80 35.36 10.29 -17.19
C GLY A 80 33.94 10.00 -16.74
N GLU A 81 33.09 11.02 -16.51
CA GLU A 81 31.66 10.81 -16.30
C GLU A 81 31.05 10.06 -17.51
N PRO A 82 30.54 8.82 -17.34
CA PRO A 82 29.92 8.09 -18.43
C PRO A 82 28.65 8.83 -18.87
N LYS A 83 28.48 9.00 -20.20
CA LYS A 83 27.37 9.75 -20.79
C LYS A 83 26.04 9.27 -20.18
N PRO A 84 25.11 10.16 -19.78
CA PRO A 84 23.87 9.77 -19.10
C PRO A 84 23.04 8.69 -19.82
N MET A 85 23.08 8.65 -21.15
CA MET A 85 22.42 7.59 -21.95
C MET A 85 23.12 6.23 -21.88
N GLN A 86 24.45 6.19 -21.68
CA GLN A 86 25.19 4.95 -21.49
C GLN A 86 24.90 4.35 -20.12
N LEU A 87 24.81 5.18 -19.08
CA LEU A 87 24.35 4.76 -17.74
C LEU A 87 22.91 4.23 -17.78
N LEU A 88 21.99 4.94 -18.44
CA LEU A 88 20.63 4.47 -18.63
C LEU A 88 20.58 3.16 -19.42
N GLY A 89 21.37 3.03 -20.49
CA GLY A 89 21.44 1.82 -21.30
C GLY A 89 21.96 0.62 -20.51
N SER A 90 23.05 0.80 -19.75
CA SER A 90 23.61 -0.27 -18.92
C SER A 90 22.68 -0.66 -17.79
N SER A 91 22.02 0.31 -17.14
CA SER A 91 21.03 0.02 -16.09
C SER A 91 19.78 -0.64 -16.63
N VAL A 92 19.26 -0.21 -17.78
CA VAL A 92 18.11 -0.85 -18.44
C VAL A 92 18.44 -2.29 -18.82
N TRP A 93 19.62 -2.52 -19.42
CA TRP A 93 20.10 -3.86 -19.78
C TRP A 93 20.28 -4.77 -18.57
N GLN A 94 20.91 -4.24 -17.51
CA GLN A 94 21.12 -4.98 -16.27
C GLN A 94 19.78 -5.32 -15.60
N LEU A 95 18.84 -4.37 -15.53
CA LEU A 95 17.52 -4.59 -14.95
C LEU A 95 16.69 -5.57 -15.77
N THR A 96 16.67 -5.45 -17.10
CA THR A 96 15.94 -6.39 -17.96
C THR A 96 16.54 -7.79 -17.89
N THR A 97 17.86 -7.91 -17.84
CA THR A 97 18.54 -9.21 -17.67
C THR A 97 18.22 -9.83 -16.32
N ILE A 98 18.33 -9.08 -15.23
CA ILE A 98 18.02 -9.57 -13.88
C ILE A 98 16.55 -9.96 -13.78
N LEU A 99 15.64 -9.14 -14.32
CA LEU A 99 14.21 -9.44 -14.34
C LEU A 99 13.92 -10.72 -15.14
N LEU A 100 14.55 -10.90 -16.29
CA LEU A 100 14.38 -12.07 -17.13
C LEU A 100 14.95 -13.33 -16.45
N VAL A 101 16.12 -13.24 -15.82
CA VAL A 101 16.68 -14.33 -15.00
C VAL A 101 15.75 -14.66 -13.84
N PHE A 102 15.25 -13.65 -13.13
CA PHE A 102 14.29 -13.84 -12.03
C PHE A 102 13.00 -14.51 -12.51
N MET A 103 12.49 -14.12 -13.68
CA MET A 103 11.33 -14.76 -14.32
C MET A 103 11.59 -16.22 -14.66
N ILE A 104 12.77 -16.55 -15.19
CA ILE A 104 13.17 -17.93 -15.47
C ILE A 104 13.26 -18.73 -14.18
N VAL A 105 13.85 -18.18 -13.12
CA VAL A 105 13.96 -18.85 -11.81
C VAL A 105 12.57 -19.12 -11.22
N ILE A 106 11.67 -18.13 -11.23
CA ILE A 106 10.29 -18.33 -10.77
C ILE A 106 9.59 -19.39 -11.61
N GLY A 107 9.70 -19.31 -12.95
CA GLY A 107 9.10 -20.29 -13.85
C GLY A 107 9.62 -21.71 -13.60
N PHE A 108 10.93 -21.86 -13.37
CA PHE A 108 11.55 -23.14 -13.05
C PHE A 108 11.07 -23.69 -11.70
N VAL A 109 11.06 -22.86 -10.65
CA VAL A 109 10.57 -23.24 -9.31
C VAL A 109 9.09 -23.61 -9.34
N ALA A 110 8.29 -22.92 -10.15
CA ALA A 110 6.87 -23.20 -10.37
C ALA A 110 6.61 -24.49 -11.17
N TRP A 111 7.55 -24.92 -12.02
CA TRP A 111 7.44 -26.14 -12.84
C TRP A 111 7.84 -27.41 -12.10
N LEU A 112 8.57 -27.30 -10.98
CA LEU A 112 8.96 -28.46 -10.17
C LEU A 112 7.72 -29.21 -9.62
N PRO A 113 7.72 -30.56 -9.63
CA PRO A 113 6.66 -31.35 -9.05
C PRO A 113 6.62 -31.13 -7.52
N GLY A 114 5.55 -30.49 -7.03
CA GLY A 114 5.42 -30.07 -5.63
C GLY A 114 5.93 -28.65 -5.33
N GLY A 115 6.32 -27.88 -6.34
CA GLY A 115 6.74 -26.48 -6.19
C GLY A 115 5.60 -25.54 -5.74
N PRO A 116 5.92 -24.34 -5.24
CA PRO A 116 4.94 -23.31 -4.89
C PRO A 116 4.05 -22.99 -6.09
N ARG A 117 2.75 -23.24 -5.96
CA ARG A 117 1.75 -22.94 -6.97
C ARG A 117 0.95 -21.72 -6.56
N LEU A 118 0.54 -20.91 -7.53
CA LEU A 118 -0.36 -19.78 -7.29
C LEU A 118 -1.80 -20.28 -7.19
N THR A 119 -2.06 -21.19 -6.26
CA THR A 119 -3.39 -21.77 -6.05
C THR A 119 -4.23 -20.87 -5.16
N VAL A 120 -5.50 -20.74 -5.49
CA VAL A 120 -6.50 -20.25 -4.54
C VAL A 120 -6.67 -21.35 -3.49
N THR A 121 -6.43 -21.07 -2.21
CA THR A 121 -6.91 -21.95 -1.14
C THR A 121 -8.41 -21.69 -1.03
N ASP A 122 -9.18 -22.32 -1.91
CA ASP A 122 -10.62 -22.15 -2.02
C ASP A 122 -11.31 -22.90 -0.86
N ASN A 123 -11.13 -22.39 0.35
CA ASN A 123 -12.06 -22.65 1.42
C ASN A 123 -13.21 -21.65 1.21
N ALA A 124 -14.40 -22.16 0.88
CA ALA A 124 -15.60 -21.34 0.69
C ALA A 124 -15.93 -20.47 1.92
N LEU A 125 -15.39 -20.81 3.11
CA LEU A 125 -15.50 -20.00 4.34
C LEU A 125 -14.37 -18.98 4.55
N ALA A 126 -13.39 -18.90 3.64
CA ALA A 126 -12.21 -18.03 3.77
C ALA A 126 -11.96 -17.15 2.53
N SER A 127 -12.93 -17.04 1.61
CA SER A 127 -12.80 -16.17 0.44
C SER A 127 -12.94 -14.69 0.85
N PRO A 128 -11.90 -13.85 0.70
CA PRO A 128 -11.97 -12.43 1.05
C PRO A 128 -12.77 -11.60 0.03
N VAL A 129 -13.26 -12.23 -1.05
CA VAL A 129 -14.04 -11.59 -2.13
C VAL A 129 -15.51 -12.02 -2.08
N GLN A 130 -15.82 -13.10 -1.37
CA GLN A 130 -17.19 -13.55 -1.19
C GLN A 130 -17.79 -12.79 -0.01
N VAL A 131 -18.64 -11.80 -0.29
CA VAL A 131 -19.56 -11.27 0.71
C VAL A 131 -20.51 -12.42 1.06
N GLY A 132 -20.19 -13.15 2.11
CA GLY A 132 -20.92 -14.31 2.55
C GLY A 132 -22.20 -13.94 3.28
N PHE A 133 -23.17 -14.86 3.26
CA PHE A 133 -24.17 -14.90 4.31
C PHE A 133 -23.62 -15.81 5.40
N PHE A 134 -23.65 -15.35 6.65
CA PHE A 134 -23.36 -16.22 7.79
C PHE A 134 -24.66 -16.50 8.54
N GLU A 135 -24.78 -17.71 9.05
CA GLU A 135 -25.97 -18.17 9.74
C GLU A 135 -25.92 -17.71 11.20
N LEU A 136 -26.90 -16.88 11.58
CA LEU A 136 -27.07 -16.40 12.95
C LEU A 136 -28.23 -17.16 13.56
N ALA A 137 -27.91 -18.07 14.49
CA ALA A 137 -28.92 -18.82 15.23
C ALA A 137 -29.54 -17.93 16.32
N LEU A 138 -30.78 -17.49 16.09
CA LEU A 138 -31.58 -16.76 17.07
C LEU A 138 -32.63 -17.71 17.64
N GLY A 139 -32.26 -18.42 18.73
CA GLY A 139 -33.10 -19.47 19.30
C GLY A 139 -33.22 -20.65 18.34
N ASP A 140 -34.42 -20.91 17.84
CA ASP A 140 -34.73 -22.05 16.96
C ASP A 140 -34.78 -21.67 15.47
N GLN A 141 -34.46 -20.41 15.13
CA GLN A 141 -34.44 -19.94 13.74
C GLN A 141 -33.01 -19.62 13.30
N ILE A 142 -32.65 -20.20 12.15
CA ILE A 142 -31.41 -19.90 11.45
C ILE A 142 -31.72 -18.81 10.44
N ILE A 143 -31.26 -17.58 10.72
CA ILE A 143 -31.44 -16.45 9.81
C ILE A 143 -30.12 -16.24 9.07
N PRO A 144 -30.10 -16.34 7.73
CA PRO A 144 -28.93 -15.97 6.94
C PRO A 144 -28.79 -14.45 6.95
N VAL A 145 -27.70 -13.95 7.55
CA VAL A 145 -27.41 -12.51 7.64
C VAL A 145 -26.25 -12.17 6.70
N SER A 146 -26.40 -11.12 5.89
CA SER A 146 -25.36 -10.65 4.98
C SER A 146 -24.22 -9.98 5.77
N GLU A 147 -22.98 -10.43 5.54
CA GLU A 147 -21.79 -9.86 6.16
C GLU A 147 -21.60 -8.38 5.82
N LEU A 148 -21.95 -7.95 4.60
CA LEU A 148 -21.92 -6.54 4.19
C LEU A 148 -22.83 -5.67 5.07
N VAL A 149 -24.04 -6.16 5.37
CA VAL A 149 -25.01 -5.43 6.20
C VAL A 149 -24.47 -5.28 7.62
N VAL A 150 -23.86 -6.33 8.17
CA VAL A 150 -23.23 -6.29 9.51
C VAL A 150 -22.04 -5.33 9.53
N PHE A 151 -21.20 -5.34 8.50
CA PHE A 151 -20.07 -4.43 8.38
C PHE A 151 -20.50 -2.96 8.28
N ILE A 152 -21.56 -2.66 7.51
CA ILE A 152 -22.14 -1.31 7.43
C ILE A 152 -22.68 -0.87 8.79
N ILE A 153 -23.41 -1.74 9.49
CA ILE A 153 -23.90 -1.46 10.85
C ILE A 153 -22.74 -1.16 11.79
N PHE A 154 -21.67 -1.96 11.73
CA PHE A 154 -20.46 -1.74 12.54
C PHE A 154 -19.82 -0.37 12.26
N ILE A 155 -19.67 0.03 10.99
CA ILE A 155 -19.14 1.35 10.63
C ILE A 155 -20.03 2.47 11.19
N ILE A 156 -21.35 2.35 11.09
CA ILE A 156 -22.29 3.35 11.60
C ILE A 156 -22.13 3.48 13.13
N VAL A 157 -22.09 2.36 13.85
CA VAL A 157 -21.90 2.35 15.31
C VAL A 157 -20.56 2.96 15.69
N MET A 158 -19.49 2.62 14.97
CA MET A 158 -18.15 3.20 15.18
C MET A 158 -18.17 4.72 14.97
N MET A 159 -18.81 5.22 13.93
CA MET A 159 -18.91 6.66 13.66
C MET A 159 -19.70 7.40 14.74
N ILE A 160 -20.81 6.82 15.20
CA ILE A 160 -21.58 7.38 16.32
C ILE A 160 -20.73 7.39 17.59
N SER A 161 -20.00 6.31 17.88
CA SER A 161 -19.13 6.21 19.06
C SER A 161 -18.04 7.29 19.04
N LEU A 162 -17.37 7.50 17.90
CA LEU A 162 -16.37 8.54 17.73
C LEU A 162 -16.97 9.95 17.89
N LEU A 163 -18.15 10.19 17.32
CA LEU A 163 -18.85 11.47 17.46
C LEU A 163 -19.19 11.76 18.93
N LEU A 164 -19.69 10.77 19.66
CA LEU A 164 -20.01 10.91 21.08
C LEU A 164 -18.75 11.15 21.93
N ALA A 165 -17.67 10.42 21.67
CA ALA A 165 -16.40 10.59 22.37
C ALA A 165 -15.79 11.98 22.11
N ALA A 166 -15.76 12.42 20.84
CA ALA A 166 -15.28 13.75 20.46
C ALA A 166 -16.16 14.85 21.05
N GLY A 167 -17.49 14.67 21.03
CA GLY A 167 -18.45 15.60 21.63
C GLY A 167 -18.27 15.72 23.15
N ALA A 168 -18.08 14.60 23.84
CA ALA A 168 -17.83 14.58 25.28
C ALA A 168 -16.53 15.31 25.65
N LEU A 169 -15.43 15.01 24.94
CA LEU A 169 -14.15 15.70 25.13
C LEU A 169 -14.29 17.20 24.85
N GLY A 170 -14.95 17.58 23.75
CA GLY A 170 -15.19 18.98 23.41
C GLY A 170 -15.98 19.73 24.49
N ALA A 171 -17.02 19.11 25.06
CA ALA A 171 -17.80 19.69 26.15
C ALA A 171 -16.97 19.91 27.42
N VAL A 172 -16.06 18.98 27.75
CA VAL A 172 -15.14 19.13 28.89
C VAL A 172 -14.21 20.32 28.68
N PHE A 173 -13.56 20.41 27.52
CA PHE A 173 -12.66 21.53 27.20
C PHE A 173 -13.37 22.88 27.18
N PHE A 174 -14.60 22.93 26.67
CA PHE A 174 -15.41 24.15 26.64
C PHE A 174 -15.79 24.64 28.05
N ASN A 175 -16.09 23.73 28.98
CA ASN A 175 -16.37 24.11 30.36
C ASN A 175 -15.11 24.57 31.11
N LEU A 176 -13.96 23.92 30.87
CA LEU A 176 -12.67 24.33 31.44
C LEU A 176 -12.23 25.71 30.92
N SER A 177 -12.39 25.98 29.62
CA SER A 177 -12.02 27.28 29.03
C SER A 177 -12.87 28.43 29.56
N ARG A 178 -14.17 28.19 29.81
CA ARG A 178 -15.04 29.15 30.51
C ARG A 178 -14.57 29.44 31.94
N GLY A 179 -14.15 28.41 32.67
CA GLY A 179 -13.58 28.57 34.02
C GLY A 179 -12.34 29.44 34.03
N ILE A 180 -11.40 29.21 33.10
CA ILE A 180 -10.17 29.99 32.97
C ILE A 180 -10.46 31.43 32.54
N ALA A 181 -11.35 31.63 31.56
CA ALA A 181 -11.73 32.98 31.10
C ALA A 181 -12.34 33.82 32.23
N ASN A 182 -13.23 33.22 33.04
CA ASN A 182 -13.87 33.91 34.16
C ASN A 182 -12.86 34.24 35.29
N ALA A 183 -11.88 33.37 35.55
CA ALA A 183 -10.83 33.62 36.53
C ALA A 183 -9.90 34.76 36.12
N THR A 184 -9.54 34.85 34.83
CA THR A 184 -8.72 35.94 34.29
C THR A 184 -9.42 37.30 34.43
N VAL A 185 -10.72 37.39 34.13
CA VAL A 185 -11.50 38.63 34.26
C VAL A 185 -11.65 39.09 35.71
N ALA A 186 -11.84 38.16 36.66
CA ALA A 186 -11.91 38.45 38.09
C ALA A 186 -10.57 38.98 38.66
N SER A 187 -9.44 38.50 38.14
CA SER A 187 -8.12 38.97 38.55
C SER A 187 -7.85 40.42 38.12
N GLN A 188 -8.31 40.83 36.93
CA GLN A 188 -8.12 42.19 36.42
C GLN A 188 -8.97 43.22 37.16
N THR A 189 -10.20 42.87 37.52
CA THR A 189 -11.09 43.77 38.30
C THR A 189 -10.64 43.99 39.75
N THR A 190 -9.82 43.08 40.31
CA THR A 190 -9.25 43.25 41.65
C THR A 190 -8.03 44.18 41.66
N MET A 191 -7.33 44.36 40.52
CA MET A 191 -6.17 45.27 40.42
C MET A 191 -6.55 46.74 40.13
N GLU A 192 -7.80 47.01 39.78
CA GLU A 192 -8.31 48.38 39.52
C GLU A 192 -9.00 49.03 40.74
N ARG A 193 -9.02 48.37 41.91
CA ARG A 193 -9.46 48.95 43.20
C ARG A 193 -8.28 49.22 44.11
#